data_AF-A0A388PMZ2-F1
#
_entry.id   AF-A0A388PMZ2-F1
#
_cell.length_a   1.000
_cell.length_b   1.000
_cell.length_c   1.000
_cell.angle_alpha   90.00
_cell.angle_beta   90.00
_cell.angle_gamma   90.00
#
_symmetry.space_group_name_H-M   'P 1'
#
loop_
_entity.id
_entity.type
_entity.pdbx_description
1 polymer ?
#
loop_
_entity_poly.entity_id
_entity_poly.type
_entity_poly.pdbx_seq_one_letter_code
_entity_poly.pdbx_strand_id
1 'polypeptide(L)'
;MPWDYDGTFGRNWDGSRVGAKEWLSNRLFDRLWADPMMRTRFRQRWETLRAGPFRAEAIGDLIDANAQALGPAIRRNESRWKQIDYAAPRELTFDEDVRQIRAWTSARLAWLDAEIARRAR
;
A
#
# COMPACT_ATOMS: atom_id res chain seq x y z
N MET A 1 -12.84 -6.93 -11.60
CA MET A 1 -11.56 -6.35 -12.08
C MET A 1 -11.29 -5.10 -11.26
N PRO A 2 -10.11 -4.95 -10.64
CA PRO A 2 -9.73 -3.68 -10.01
C PRO A 2 -9.52 -2.58 -11.06
N TRP A 3 -9.85 -1.33 -10.72
CA TRP A 3 -9.64 -0.12 -11.52
C TRP A 3 -9.35 1.05 -10.57
N ASP A 4 -8.54 2.02 -11.00
CA ASP A 4 -8.23 3.28 -10.29
C ASP A 4 -7.67 3.08 -8.86
N TYR A 5 -6.37 2.76 -8.78
CA TYR A 5 -5.67 2.40 -7.53
C TYR A 5 -4.66 3.48 -7.10
N ASP A 6 -4.87 4.73 -7.48
CA ASP A 6 -4.01 5.86 -7.10
C ASP A 6 -4.18 6.26 -5.62
N GLY A 7 -5.37 6.09 -5.05
CA GLY A 7 -5.66 6.19 -3.61
C GLY A 7 -5.15 5.01 -2.78
N THR A 8 -3.86 4.69 -2.90
CA THR A 8 -3.21 3.56 -2.20
C THR A 8 -1.89 3.97 -1.56
N PHE A 9 -1.20 3.01 -0.93
CA PHE A 9 0.14 3.18 -0.34
C PHE A 9 0.27 4.35 0.66
N GLY A 10 -0.79 4.62 1.41
CA GLY A 10 -0.80 5.65 2.46
C GLY A 10 -1.33 7.00 2.04
N ARG A 11 -1.91 7.11 0.84
CA ARG A 11 -2.64 8.29 0.38
C ARG A 11 -4.06 7.98 -0.09
N ASN A 12 -4.94 8.96 0.06
CA ASN A 12 -6.26 8.99 -0.55
C ASN A 12 -6.21 9.69 -1.93
N TRP A 13 -7.32 9.62 -2.66
CA TRP A 13 -7.51 10.29 -3.95
C TRP A 13 -7.28 11.81 -3.93
N ASP A 14 -7.46 12.47 -2.77
CA ASP A 14 -7.21 13.90 -2.57
C ASP A 14 -5.77 14.20 -2.08
N GLY A 15 -4.91 13.18 -2.04
CA GLY A 15 -3.53 13.26 -1.54
C GLY A 15 -3.41 13.31 -0.01
N SER A 16 -4.51 13.26 0.74
CA SER A 16 -4.46 13.17 2.21
C SER A 16 -3.88 11.84 2.69
N ARG A 17 -3.27 11.84 3.87
CA ARG A 17 -2.61 10.64 4.44
C ARG A 17 -3.62 9.66 5.00
N VAL A 18 -3.37 8.37 4.78
CA VAL A 18 -4.17 7.25 5.29
C VAL A 18 -3.30 6.36 6.17
N GLY A 19 -3.84 5.95 7.32
CA GLY A 19 -3.15 5.04 8.23
C GLY A 19 -2.99 3.63 7.65
N ALA A 20 -2.00 2.87 8.14
CA ALA A 20 -1.76 1.51 7.68
C ALA A 20 -2.69 0.45 8.33
N LYS A 21 -3.56 0.86 9.26
CA LYS A 21 -4.26 -0.04 10.21
C LYS A 21 -5.77 -0.05 10.01
N GLU A 22 -6.21 -0.48 8.82
CA GLU A 22 -7.64 -0.54 8.49
C GLU A 22 -8.07 -1.89 7.90
N TRP A 23 -9.20 -2.44 8.40
CA TRP A 23 -9.82 -3.64 7.85
C TRP A 23 -10.92 -3.25 6.87
N LEU A 24 -10.57 -3.17 5.59
CA LEU A 24 -11.52 -2.85 4.53
C LEU A 24 -12.47 -4.02 4.31
N SER A 25 -13.77 -3.73 4.23
CA SER A 25 -14.80 -4.75 4.02
C SER A 25 -15.98 -4.22 3.21
N ASN A 26 -16.82 -5.14 2.78
CA ASN A 26 -18.15 -4.89 2.24
C ASN A 26 -19.07 -6.06 2.62
N ARG A 27 -20.37 -5.92 2.36
CA ARG A 27 -21.36 -6.95 2.74
C ARG A 27 -21.05 -8.34 2.20
N LEU A 28 -20.52 -8.46 0.98
CA LEU A 28 -20.18 -9.77 0.42
C LEU A 28 -18.99 -10.37 1.15
N PHE A 29 -17.95 -9.58 1.39
CA PHE A 29 -16.78 -10.01 2.14
C PHE A 29 -17.15 -10.43 3.57
N ASP A 30 -17.98 -9.66 4.27
CA ASP A 30 -18.44 -10.01 5.63
C ASP A 30 -19.17 -11.36 5.66
N ARG A 31 -20.03 -11.63 4.68
CA ARG A 31 -20.72 -12.93 4.58
C ARG A 31 -19.76 -14.08 4.30
N LEU A 32 -18.77 -13.88 3.43
CA LEU A 32 -17.72 -14.88 3.19
C LEU A 32 -16.85 -15.08 4.42
N TRP A 33 -16.50 -14.02 5.14
CA TRP A 33 -15.67 -14.10 6.35
C TRP A 33 -16.36 -14.85 7.51
N ALA A 34 -17.70 -14.81 7.56
CA ALA A 34 -18.49 -15.54 8.54
C ALA A 34 -18.45 -17.08 8.33
N ASP A 35 -18.14 -17.56 7.12
CA ASP A 35 -17.94 -18.99 6.84
C ASP A 35 -16.53 -19.43 7.30
N PRO A 36 -16.41 -20.39 8.25
CA PRO A 36 -15.12 -20.87 8.74
C PRO A 36 -14.20 -21.44 7.66
N MET A 37 -14.76 -22.11 6.64
CA MET A 37 -13.97 -22.65 5.53
C MET A 37 -13.38 -21.52 4.69
N MET A 38 -14.16 -20.48 4.40
CA MET A 38 -13.70 -19.32 3.62
C MET A 38 -12.65 -18.52 4.37
N ARG A 39 -12.84 -18.33 5.69
CA ARG A 39 -11.84 -17.69 6.55
C ARG A 39 -10.51 -18.45 6.57
N THR A 40 -10.58 -19.79 6.62
CA THR A 40 -9.39 -20.66 6.54
C THR A 40 -8.67 -20.51 5.19
N ARG A 41 -9.42 -20.56 4.09
CA ARG A 41 -8.88 -20.37 2.73
C ARG A 41 -8.25 -18.99 2.55
N PHE A 42 -8.87 -17.94 3.08
CA PHE A 42 -8.33 -16.58 3.04
C PHE A 42 -6.98 -16.52 3.75
N ARG A 43 -6.89 -17.06 4.97
CA ARG A 43 -5.64 -17.10 5.74
C ARG A 43 -4.54 -17.84 4.99
N GLN A 44 -4.83 -19.03 4.47
CA GLN A 44 -3.87 -19.82 3.68
C GLN A 44 -3.39 -19.07 2.43
N ARG A 45 -4.30 -18.38 1.73
CA ARG A 45 -3.95 -17.56 0.56
C ARG A 45 -3.07 -16.39 0.96
N TRP A 46 -3.36 -15.72 2.06
CA TRP A 46 -2.52 -14.65 2.60
C TRP A 46 -1.11 -15.15 2.92
N GLU A 47 -0.99 -16.24 3.68
CA GLU A 47 0.30 -16.86 4.03
C GLU A 47 1.10 -17.25 2.78
N THR A 48 0.45 -17.83 1.77
CA THR A 48 1.06 -18.18 0.47
C THR A 48 1.61 -16.94 -0.24
N LEU A 49 0.84 -15.86 -0.32
CA LEU A 49 1.27 -14.62 -0.97
C LEU A 49 2.38 -13.93 -0.18
N ARG A 50 2.30 -13.92 1.16
CA ARG A 50 3.31 -13.34 2.03
C ARG A 50 4.66 -14.05 1.97
N ALA A 51 4.67 -15.35 1.72
CA ALA A 51 5.89 -16.11 1.48
C ALA A 51 6.54 -15.84 0.10
N GLY A 52 5.85 -15.12 -0.80
CA GLY A 52 6.33 -14.85 -2.15
C GLY A 52 6.12 -13.39 -2.56
N PRO A 53 5.18 -13.09 -3.47
CA PRO A 53 5.05 -11.76 -4.08
C PRO A 53 4.74 -10.64 -3.10
N PHE A 54 4.16 -10.94 -1.93
CA PHE A 54 3.86 -9.93 -0.90
C PHE A 54 4.92 -9.89 0.21
N ARG A 55 6.11 -10.48 0.03
CA ARG A 55 7.26 -10.21 0.91
C ARG A 55 7.55 -8.71 0.90
N ALA A 56 7.86 -8.12 2.06
CA ALA A 56 8.06 -6.68 2.19
C ALA A 56 9.18 -6.21 1.25
N GLU A 57 10.20 -7.04 1.11
CA GLU A 57 11.33 -6.84 0.22
C GLU A 57 10.91 -6.88 -1.25
N ALA A 58 9.98 -7.76 -1.68
CA ALA A 58 9.55 -7.84 -3.09
C ALA A 58 8.77 -6.61 -3.50
N ILE A 59 7.87 -6.16 -2.62
CA ILE A 59 7.12 -4.93 -2.89
C ILE A 59 8.07 -3.73 -2.85
N GLY A 60 9.04 -3.73 -1.92
CA GLY A 60 10.14 -2.75 -1.91
C GLY A 60 10.95 -2.71 -3.20
N ASP A 61 11.36 -3.88 -3.71
CA ASP A 61 12.10 -4.03 -4.97
C ASP A 61 11.29 -3.48 -6.15
N LEU A 62 9.97 -3.73 -6.18
CA LEU A 62 9.06 -3.18 -7.20
C LEU A 62 8.95 -1.67 -7.11
N ILE A 63 8.87 -1.10 -5.90
CA ILE A 63 8.85 0.35 -5.69
C ILE A 63 10.15 0.97 -6.20
N ASP A 64 11.31 0.40 -5.85
CA ASP A 64 12.62 0.91 -6.27
C ASP A 64 12.81 0.83 -7.77
N ALA A 65 12.44 -0.29 -8.40
CA ALA A 65 12.54 -0.45 -9.84
C ALA A 65 11.71 0.60 -10.60
N ASN A 66 10.47 0.86 -10.16
CA ASN A 66 9.64 1.91 -10.74
C ASN A 66 10.23 3.30 -10.48
N ALA A 67 10.74 3.54 -9.27
CA ALA A 67 11.32 4.84 -8.93
C ALA A 67 12.58 5.14 -9.75
N GLN A 68 13.43 4.14 -9.98
CA GLN A 68 14.59 4.24 -10.83
C GLN A 68 14.21 4.52 -12.29
N ALA A 69 13.21 3.82 -12.81
CA ALA A 69 12.74 3.99 -14.19
C ALA A 69 12.16 5.41 -14.43
N LEU A 70 11.40 5.94 -13.46
CA LEU A 70 10.71 7.22 -13.60
C LEU A 70 11.56 8.43 -13.17
N GLY A 71 12.54 8.23 -12.30
CA GLY A 71 13.30 9.28 -11.62
C GLY A 71 13.82 10.41 -12.53
N PRO A 72 14.46 10.12 -13.68
CA PRO A 72 14.93 11.17 -14.59
C PRO A 72 13.80 12.03 -15.16
N ALA A 73 12.65 11.42 -15.52
CA ALA A 73 11.50 12.15 -16.05
C ALA A 73 10.84 13.00 -14.96
N ILE A 74 10.72 12.45 -13.75
CA ILE A 74 10.13 13.16 -12.61
C ILE A 74 10.99 14.36 -12.22
N ARG A 75 12.32 14.24 -12.14
CA ARG A 75 13.20 15.39 -11.84
C ARG A 75 13.07 16.51 -12.87
N ARG A 76 12.97 16.20 -14.17
CA ARG A 76 12.71 17.20 -15.22
C ARG A 76 11.34 17.86 -15.06
N ASN A 77 10.33 17.08 -14.65
CA ASN A 77 9.00 17.60 -14.40
C ASN A 77 8.97 18.52 -13.19
N GLU A 78 9.59 18.11 -12.08
CA GLU A 78 9.67 18.90 -10.85
C GLU A 78 10.41 20.21 -11.09
N SER A 79 11.56 20.18 -11.78
CA SER A 79 12.33 21.40 -12.06
C SER A 79 11.62 22.39 -12.99
N ARG A 80 10.70 21.91 -13.84
CA ARG A 80 9.99 22.74 -14.82
C ARG A 80 8.66 23.27 -14.31
N TRP A 81 7.91 22.47 -13.55
CA TRP A 81 6.50 22.73 -13.28
C TRP A 81 6.16 22.81 -11.79
N LYS A 82 6.95 22.21 -10.92
CA LYS A 82 6.55 22.05 -9.51
C LYS A 82 7.15 23.16 -8.66
N GLN A 83 6.31 24.11 -8.25
CA GLN A 83 6.61 24.96 -7.10
C GLN A 83 6.17 24.19 -5.85
N ILE A 84 7.09 23.44 -5.24
CA ILE A 84 6.79 22.71 -3.99
C ILE A 84 6.68 23.74 -2.86
N ASP A 85 5.48 23.90 -2.31
CA ASP A 85 5.31 24.49 -1.00
C ASP A 85 5.66 23.46 0.07
N TYR A 86 6.89 23.54 0.58
CA TYR A 86 7.37 22.66 1.66
C TYR A 86 6.56 22.81 2.96
N ALA A 87 5.74 23.86 3.11
CA ALA A 87 4.82 24.00 4.24
C ALA A 87 3.51 23.22 4.05
N ALA A 88 3.18 22.79 2.82
CA ALA A 88 1.99 22.02 2.51
C ALA A 88 2.22 20.51 2.73
N PRO A 89 1.57 19.85 3.70
CA PRO A 89 1.82 18.44 4.03
C PRO A 89 1.51 17.45 2.90
N ARG A 90 0.77 17.90 1.87
CA ARG A 90 0.38 17.12 0.69
C ARG A 90 1.45 17.15 -0.40
N GLU A 91 2.30 18.17 -0.41
CA GLU A 91 3.31 18.39 -1.44
C GLU A 91 4.64 17.77 -1.00
N LEU A 92 4.87 16.54 -1.45
CA LEU A 92 6.14 15.85 -1.22
C LEU A 92 7.03 15.95 -2.44
N THR A 93 8.35 16.00 -2.22
CA THR A 93 9.29 15.64 -3.28
C THR A 93 9.09 14.19 -3.67
N PHE A 94 9.47 13.83 -4.90
CA PHE A 94 9.41 12.44 -5.36
C PHE A 94 10.09 11.47 -4.39
N ASP A 95 11.29 11.80 -3.91
CA ASP A 95 12.06 10.94 -3.00
C ASP A 95 11.37 10.76 -1.64
N GLU A 96 10.69 11.81 -1.15
CA GLU A 96 9.93 11.73 0.10
C GLU A 96 8.66 10.89 -0.06
N ASP A 97 8.00 10.97 -1.21
CA ASP A 97 6.84 10.13 -1.51
C ASP A 97 7.21 8.65 -1.59
N VAL A 98 8.32 8.31 -2.26
CA VAL A 98 8.86 6.94 -2.30
C VAL A 98 9.20 6.42 -0.90
N ARG A 99 9.80 7.25 -0.03
CA ARG A 99 10.08 6.90 1.37
C ARG A 99 8.80 6.61 2.15
N GLN A 100 7.77 7.44 2.00
CA GLN A 100 6.50 7.26 2.70
C GLN A 100 5.75 6.01 2.21
N ILE A 101 5.72 5.75 0.90
CA ILE A 101 5.15 4.54 0.31
C ILE A 101 5.80 3.28 0.92
N ARG A 102 7.14 3.27 1.03
CA ARG A 102 7.88 2.15 1.64
C ARG A 102 7.52 1.96 3.11
N ALA A 103 7.57 3.04 3.89
CA ALA A 103 7.28 2.98 5.32
C ALA A 103 5.84 2.50 5.58
N TRP A 104 4.87 3.04 4.83
CA TRP A 104 3.47 2.64 4.93
C TRP A 104 3.27 1.17 4.54
N THR A 105 3.88 0.73 3.45
CA THR A 105 3.77 -0.67 2.98
C THR A 105 4.27 -1.65 4.02
N SER A 106 5.46 -1.42 4.60
CA SER A 106 6.01 -2.28 5.65
C SER A 106 5.10 -2.33 6.87
N ALA A 107 4.59 -1.18 7.33
CA ALA A 107 3.66 -1.11 8.45
C ALA A 107 2.32 -1.81 8.15
N ARG A 108 1.83 -1.70 6.91
CA ARG A 108 0.58 -2.32 6.45
C ARG A 108 0.66 -3.83 6.43
N LEU A 109 1.74 -4.38 5.86
CA LEU A 109 1.96 -5.83 5.81
C LEU A 109 2.05 -6.41 7.21
N ALA A 110 2.85 -5.79 8.10
CA ALA A 110 2.97 -6.23 9.49
C ALA A 110 1.63 -6.18 10.25
N TRP A 111 0.82 -5.14 10.01
CA TRP A 111 -0.51 -5.05 10.62
C TRP A 111 -1.47 -6.12 10.08
N LEU A 112 -1.47 -6.36 8.76
CA LEU A 112 -2.31 -7.40 8.15
C LEU A 112 -1.93 -8.81 8.65
N ASP A 113 -0.62 -9.09 8.80
CA ASP A 113 -0.12 -10.35 9.35
C ASP A 113 -0.72 -10.60 10.76
N ALA A 114 -0.68 -9.59 11.62
CA ALA A 114 -1.25 -9.66 12.97
C ALA A 114 -2.79 -9.74 12.96
N GLU A 115 -3.46 -8.92 12.15
CA GLU A 115 -4.91 -8.79 12.17
C GLU A 115 -5.61 -10.02 11.58
N ILE A 116 -5.06 -10.61 10.51
CA ILE A 116 -5.56 -11.86 9.93
C ILE A 116 -5.37 -13.00 10.92
N ALA A 117 -4.21 -13.12 11.56
CA ALA A 117 -3.95 -14.13 12.58
C ALA A 117 -4.85 -13.99 13.83
N ARG A 118 -5.29 -12.76 14.14
CA ARG A 118 -6.24 -12.49 15.24
C ARG A 118 -7.67 -12.87 14.87
N ARG A 119 -8.12 -12.45 13.69
CA ARG A 119 -9.52 -12.63 13.23
C ARG A 119 -9.85 -14.02 12.71
N ALA A 120 -8.85 -14.77 12.26
CA ALA A 120 -9.02 -16.12 11.73
C ALA A 120 -8.94 -17.23 12.78
N ARG A 121 -8.89 -16.87 14.08
CA ARG A 121 -9.00 -17.82 15.19
C ARG A 121 -10.40 -18.39 15.34
#